data_AF-A0A8H7AXQ6-F1
#
_entry.id   AF-A0A8H7AXQ6-F1
#
_cell.length_a   1.000
_cell.length_b   1.000
_cell.length_c   1.000
_cell.angle_alpha   90.00
_cell.angle_beta   90.00
_cell.angle_gamma   90.00
#
_symmetry.space_group_name_H-M   'P 1'
#
loop_
_entity.id
_entity.type
_entity.pdbx_description
1 polymer ?
#
loop_
_entity_poly.entity_id
_entity_poly.type
_entity_poly.pdbx_seq_one_letter_code
_entity_poly.pdbx_strand_id
1 'polypeptide(L)'
;MDPSLGEHSCSCTCSNGLRFEQSLPSYSPQSGGSSSNGSLDACQAAQDKFFAREQELLAEIEAYKPKLPKYIGCYIEQAHPNSILTGRRLASKSLTFEQCAMHCEDYKYFGLEPDLCWCGNELKFGVTIVEDKECNDFCAGNRTQQCGASWRTAIYKITE
;
A
#
# COMPACT_ATOMS: atom_id res chain seq x y z
N MET A 1 32.16 13.82 50.92
CA MET A 1 32.23 12.65 50.01
C MET A 1 30.85 12.03 50.00
N ASP A 2 30.01 12.38 49.02
CA ASP A 2 29.12 11.45 48.31
C ASP A 2 28.32 12.19 47.21
N PRO A 3 28.54 11.89 45.91
CA PRO A 3 27.62 12.28 44.85
C PRO A 3 27.14 11.09 44.01
N SER A 4 25.83 10.85 44.06
CA SER A 4 24.89 10.39 43.03
C SER A 4 25.33 9.37 41.97
N LEU A 5 24.63 8.22 41.98
CA LEU A 5 23.97 7.56 40.83
C LEU A 5 24.78 7.54 39.52
N GLY A 6 25.66 6.55 39.39
CA GLY A 6 26.19 6.15 38.09
C GLY A 6 25.14 5.38 37.30
N GLU A 7 24.37 6.07 36.45
CA GLU A 7 23.56 5.42 35.43
C GLU A 7 24.49 4.64 34.47
N HIS A 8 24.36 3.32 34.48
CA HIS A 8 25.01 2.47 33.49
C HIS A 8 24.34 2.67 32.13
N SER A 9 24.85 3.64 31.37
CA SER A 9 24.49 3.86 29.97
C SER A 9 25.29 2.90 29.08
N CYS A 10 24.62 1.94 28.45
CA CYS A 10 25.17 1.21 27.30
C CYS A 10 24.74 1.95 26.02
N SER A 11 25.65 2.74 25.44
CA SER A 11 25.44 3.36 24.13
C SER A 11 26.09 2.53 23.03
N CYS A 12 25.33 2.12 22.02
CA CYS A 12 25.88 1.59 20.77
C CYS A 12 25.82 2.67 19.69
N THR A 13 26.94 2.91 19.00
CA THR A 13 27.03 3.78 17.82
C THR A 13 27.31 2.92 16.60
N CYS A 14 26.43 2.94 15.59
CA CYS A 14 26.75 2.38 14.28
C CYS A 14 27.84 3.24 13.61
N SER A 15 28.63 2.66 12.70
CA SER A 15 29.74 3.35 12.02
C SER A 15 29.32 4.60 11.21
N ASN A 16 28.01 4.81 11.01
CA ASN A 16 27.42 6.00 10.40
C ASN A 16 27.04 7.11 11.40
N GLY A 17 27.40 6.98 12.69
CA GLY A 17 27.22 8.05 13.70
C GLY A 17 25.80 8.23 14.24
N LEU A 18 24.86 7.36 13.88
CA LEU A 18 23.48 7.41 14.41
C LEU A 18 23.43 6.83 15.83
N ARG A 19 23.02 7.65 16.79
CA ARG A 19 22.74 7.27 18.18
C ARG A 19 21.25 6.94 18.33
N PHE A 20 20.95 5.76 18.85
CA PHE A 20 19.60 5.40 19.27
C PHE A 20 19.55 5.42 20.80
N GLU A 21 18.82 6.37 21.38
CA GLU A 21 18.55 6.41 22.82
C GLU A 21 17.12 5.93 23.04
N GLN A 22 16.95 4.66 23.42
CA GLN A 22 15.67 4.17 23.91
C GLN A 22 15.86 3.68 25.35
N SER A 23 15.09 4.28 26.26
CA SER A 23 15.03 3.87 27.66
C SER A 23 14.27 2.54 27.78
N LEU A 24 14.96 1.48 28.19
CA LEU A 24 14.34 0.19 28.50
C LEU A 24 13.85 0.16 29.95
N PRO A 25 12.74 -0.57 30.26
CA PRO A 25 12.25 -0.70 31.63
C PRO A 25 13.20 -1.54 32.49
N SER A 26 13.21 -1.22 33.79
CA SER A 26 14.16 -1.66 34.80
C SER A 26 14.19 -3.18 35.01
N TYR A 27 15.31 -3.81 34.62
CA TYR A 27 15.64 -5.20 34.93
C TYR A 27 16.46 -5.31 36.22
N SER A 28 16.12 -6.28 37.08
CA SER A 28 16.77 -6.52 38.38
C SER A 28 17.92 -7.53 38.25
N PRO A 29 19.10 -7.30 38.86
CA PRO A 29 20.26 -8.17 38.67
C PRO A 29 20.18 -9.41 39.58
N GLN A 30 20.25 -10.61 38.99
CA GLN A 30 20.72 -11.80 39.70
C GLN A 30 22.23 -11.93 39.56
N SER A 31 22.89 -12.09 40.70
CA SER A 31 24.31 -12.29 40.88
C SER A 31 24.76 -13.63 40.30
N GLY A 32 25.26 -13.60 39.06
CA GLY A 32 25.94 -14.70 38.40
C GLY A 32 26.61 -14.13 37.14
N GLY A 33 27.92 -13.93 37.19
CA GLY A 33 28.64 -13.15 36.19
C GLY A 33 28.49 -13.68 34.77
N SER A 34 28.19 -12.78 33.84
CA SER A 34 28.98 -12.56 32.63
C SER A 34 28.50 -11.26 32.01
N SER A 35 29.42 -10.30 31.89
CA SER A 35 29.28 -9.15 31.00
C SER A 35 29.20 -9.72 29.59
N SER A 36 28.02 -10.14 29.13
CA SER A 36 27.85 -10.51 27.74
C SER A 36 27.88 -9.20 26.98
N ASN A 37 29.06 -8.89 26.42
CA ASN A 37 29.10 -8.25 25.12
C ASN A 37 28.01 -8.95 24.31
N GLY A 38 26.88 -8.28 24.05
CA GLY A 38 26.03 -8.71 22.96
C GLY A 38 26.98 -8.73 21.77
N SER A 39 27.40 -9.93 21.36
CA SER A 39 28.56 -10.05 20.48
C SER A 39 28.30 -9.18 19.27
N LEU A 40 29.30 -8.49 18.76
CA LEU A 40 29.21 -7.82 17.46
C LEU A 40 28.56 -8.76 16.42
N ASP A 41 28.81 -10.05 16.56
CA ASP A 41 28.21 -11.14 15.78
C ASP A 41 26.69 -11.26 15.92
N ALA A 42 26.13 -11.02 17.11
CA ALA A 42 24.68 -11.07 17.34
C ALA A 42 23.96 -9.87 16.70
N CYS A 43 24.57 -8.68 16.76
CA CYS A 43 24.07 -7.49 16.08
C CYS A 43 24.21 -7.63 14.55
N GLN A 44 25.34 -8.13 14.07
CA GLN A 44 25.57 -8.39 12.65
C GLN A 44 24.58 -9.43 12.12
N ALA A 45 24.36 -10.53 12.85
CA ALA A 45 23.39 -11.54 12.48
C ALA A 45 21.94 -11.00 12.45
N ALA A 46 21.60 -10.04 13.30
CA ALA A 46 20.32 -9.36 13.24
C ALA A 46 20.21 -8.46 11.99
N GLN A 47 21.27 -7.70 11.68
CA GLN A 47 21.34 -6.85 10.48
C GLN A 47 21.18 -7.68 9.19
N ASP A 48 21.89 -8.80 9.08
CA ASP A 48 21.84 -9.66 7.90
C ASP A 48 20.44 -10.26 7.69
N LYS A 49 19.74 -10.60 8.78
CA LYS A 49 18.34 -11.06 8.74
C LYS A 49 17.39 -9.98 8.23
N PHE A 50 17.55 -8.73 8.68
CA PHE A 50 16.72 -7.62 8.20
C PHE A 50 16.97 -7.35 6.72
N PHE A 51 18.22 -7.34 6.28
CA PHE A 51 18.55 -7.14 4.87
C PHE A 51 18.02 -8.27 3.99
N ALA A 52 18.13 -9.52 4.44
CA ALA A 52 17.53 -10.66 3.73
C ALA A 52 16.01 -10.51 3.59
N ARG A 53 15.31 -10.11 4.67
CA ARG A 53 13.87 -9.87 4.64
C ARG A 53 13.49 -8.72 3.71
N GLU A 54 14.28 -7.65 3.68
CA GLU A 54 14.09 -6.53 2.76
C GLU A 54 14.23 -6.98 1.29
N GLN A 55 15.27 -7.76 0.97
CA GLN A 55 15.47 -8.29 -0.38
C GLN A 55 14.32 -9.22 -0.81
N GLU A 56 13.81 -10.07 0.08
CA GLU A 56 12.63 -10.90 -0.18
C GLU A 56 11.39 -10.06 -0.49
N LEU A 57 11.12 -9.03 0.32
CA LEU A 57 9.97 -8.14 0.12
C LEU A 57 10.09 -7.36 -1.20
N LEU A 58 11.28 -6.89 -1.55
CA LEU A 58 11.52 -6.20 -2.81
C LEU A 58 11.30 -7.12 -4.01
N ALA A 59 11.74 -8.38 -3.93
CA ALA A 59 11.49 -9.36 -4.99
C ALA A 59 9.99 -9.64 -5.16
N GLU A 60 9.23 -9.72 -4.07
CA GLU A 60 7.78 -9.89 -4.10
C GLU A 60 7.08 -8.68 -4.75
N ILE A 61 7.49 -7.45 -4.41
CA ILE A 61 6.96 -6.22 -5.01
C ILE A 61 7.21 -6.20 -6.52
N GLU A 62 8.43 -6.52 -6.97
CA GLU A 62 8.76 -6.56 -8.40
C GLU A 62 7.94 -7.63 -9.15
N ALA A 63 7.65 -8.76 -8.51
CA ALA A 63 6.79 -9.80 -9.08
C ALA A 63 5.31 -9.37 -9.18
N TYR A 64 4.87 -8.44 -8.33
CA TYR A 64 3.48 -7.96 -8.30
C TYR A 64 3.24 -6.75 -9.21
N LYS A 65 4.24 -5.89 -9.45
CA LYS A 65 4.14 -4.74 -10.36
C LYS A 65 3.47 -5.01 -11.71
N PRO A 66 3.81 -6.07 -12.47
CA PRO A 66 3.16 -6.34 -13.76
C PRO A 66 1.68 -6.72 -13.62
N LYS A 67 1.24 -7.18 -12.44
CA LYS A 67 -0.15 -7.57 -12.11
C LYS A 67 -1.00 -6.39 -11.62
N LEU A 68 -0.41 -5.20 -11.48
CA LEU A 68 -1.15 -4.01 -11.09
C LEU A 68 -2.07 -3.54 -12.21
N PRO A 69 -3.35 -3.24 -11.92
CA PRO A 69 -4.24 -2.70 -12.92
C PRO A 69 -3.70 -1.42 -13.55
N LYS A 70 -3.80 -1.32 -14.87
CA LYS A 70 -3.33 -0.17 -15.63
C LYS A 70 -4.48 0.79 -15.91
N TYR A 71 -4.36 2.03 -15.46
CA TYR A 71 -5.29 3.09 -15.85
C TYR A 71 -5.27 3.30 -17.37
N ILE A 72 -6.45 3.35 -18.00
CA ILE A 72 -6.57 3.55 -19.45
C ILE A 72 -7.24 4.87 -19.84
N GLY A 73 -7.97 5.51 -18.93
CA GLY A 73 -8.55 6.84 -19.17
C GLY A 73 -9.84 7.11 -18.41
N CYS A 74 -10.27 8.36 -18.49
CA CYS A 74 -11.54 8.86 -17.97
C CYS A 74 -12.59 8.84 -19.09
N TYR A 75 -13.69 8.13 -18.89
CA TYR A 75 -14.71 7.95 -19.92
C TYR A 75 -16.06 8.49 -19.46
N ILE A 76 -16.78 9.10 -20.40
CA ILE A 76 -18.21 9.41 -20.28
C ILE A 76 -18.98 8.68 -21.38
N GLU A 77 -20.29 8.59 -21.16
CA GLU A 77 -21.18 8.11 -22.19
C GLU A 77 -21.77 9.26 -23.03
N GLN A 78 -21.99 9.03 -24.33
CA GLN A 78 -22.60 10.02 -25.24
C GLN A 78 -24.12 10.14 -25.11
N ALA A 79 -24.82 9.09 -24.65
CA ALA A 79 -26.26 9.09 -24.45
C ALA A 79 -26.66 8.25 -23.23
N HIS A 80 -26.94 8.94 -22.12
CA HIS A 80 -27.53 8.32 -20.93
C HIS A 80 -28.84 7.56 -21.28
N PRO A 81 -29.17 6.44 -20.61
CA PRO A 81 -28.53 5.84 -19.42
C PRO A 81 -27.96 4.45 -19.71
N ASN A 82 -26.75 4.38 -20.25
CA ASN A 82 -26.05 3.14 -20.51
C ASN A 82 -24.72 3.15 -19.71
N SER A 83 -24.31 1.99 -19.19
CA SER A 83 -23.00 1.88 -18.53
C SER A 83 -21.92 1.57 -19.55
N ILE A 84 -20.74 2.20 -19.40
CA ILE A 84 -19.53 2.01 -20.21
C ILE A 84 -19.10 0.54 -20.23
N LEU A 85 -19.25 -0.14 -19.08
CA LEU A 85 -19.01 -1.57 -18.90
C LEU A 85 -20.31 -2.27 -18.50
N THR A 86 -20.61 -3.42 -19.09
CA THR A 86 -21.91 -4.11 -18.96
C THR A 86 -21.89 -5.40 -18.15
N GLY A 87 -20.75 -5.73 -17.54
CA GLY A 87 -20.62 -6.91 -16.69
C GLY A 87 -21.22 -6.69 -15.30
N ARG A 88 -20.62 -7.35 -14.30
CA ARG A 88 -21.03 -7.20 -12.90
C ARG A 88 -20.86 -5.76 -12.41
N ARG A 89 -21.69 -5.38 -11.44
CA ARG A 89 -21.68 -4.05 -10.81
C ARG A 89 -21.76 -4.20 -9.30
N LEU A 90 -20.97 -3.40 -8.60
CA LEU A 90 -21.03 -3.25 -7.15
C LEU A 90 -21.28 -1.77 -6.82
N ALA A 91 -22.23 -1.51 -5.92
CA ALA A 91 -22.49 -0.18 -5.39
C ALA A 91 -22.22 -0.20 -3.88
N SER A 92 -21.39 0.71 -3.36
CA SER A 92 -21.03 0.74 -1.96
C SER A 92 -20.61 2.14 -1.51
N LYS A 93 -21.16 2.59 -0.37
CA LYS A 93 -20.75 3.84 0.27
C LYS A 93 -19.36 3.77 0.93
N SER A 94 -18.76 2.59 0.95
CA SER A 94 -17.41 2.36 1.44
C SER A 94 -16.53 1.72 0.37
N LEU A 95 -16.82 2.00 -0.91
CA LEU A 95 -16.08 1.44 -2.04
C LEU A 95 -14.61 1.91 -2.02
N THR A 96 -13.67 0.98 -2.19
CA THR A 96 -12.26 1.28 -2.45
C THR A 96 -11.84 0.77 -3.82
N PHE A 97 -10.69 1.24 -4.30
CA PHE A 97 -10.08 0.75 -5.54
C PHE A 97 -9.88 -0.78 -5.51
N GLU A 98 -9.30 -1.30 -4.42
CA GLU A 98 -8.98 -2.73 -4.27
C GLU A 98 -10.24 -3.59 -4.25
N GLN A 99 -11.30 -3.12 -3.59
CA GLN A 99 -12.58 -3.82 -3.58
C GLN A 99 -13.14 -3.98 -4.99
N CYS A 100 -13.04 -2.94 -5.82
CA CYS A 100 -13.50 -3.02 -7.20
C CYS A 100 -12.59 -3.93 -8.06
N ALA A 101 -11.27 -3.77 -7.93
CA ALA A 101 -10.30 -4.60 -8.66
C ALA A 101 -10.48 -6.09 -8.35
N MET A 102 -10.65 -6.46 -7.08
CA MET A 102 -10.95 -7.84 -6.67
C MET A 102 -12.34 -8.29 -7.13
N HIS A 103 -13.35 -7.42 -7.03
CA HIS A 103 -14.71 -7.78 -7.47
C HIS A 103 -14.77 -8.15 -8.96
N CYS A 104 -13.93 -7.50 -9.77
CA CYS A 104 -13.86 -7.69 -11.22
C CYS A 104 -12.67 -8.54 -11.67
N GLU A 105 -12.00 -9.30 -10.79
CA GLU A 105 -10.74 -10.02 -11.10
C GLU A 105 -10.83 -10.99 -12.30
N ASP A 106 -12.03 -11.46 -12.62
CA ASP A 106 -12.34 -12.35 -13.74
C ASP A 106 -12.71 -11.61 -15.05
N TYR A 107 -12.57 -10.29 -15.08
CA TYR A 107 -12.84 -9.44 -16.24
C TYR A 107 -11.56 -8.79 -16.79
N LYS A 108 -11.61 -8.33 -18.04
CA LYS A 108 -10.50 -7.56 -18.65
C LYS A 108 -10.40 -6.13 -18.11
N TYR A 109 -11.52 -5.56 -17.69
CA TYR A 109 -11.61 -4.16 -17.26
C TYR A 109 -12.48 -4.02 -16.03
N PHE A 110 -12.13 -3.03 -15.22
CA PHE A 110 -13.05 -2.45 -14.25
C PHE A 110 -13.09 -0.93 -14.38
N GLY A 111 -14.18 -0.35 -13.90
CA GLY A 111 -14.45 1.07 -13.91
C GLY A 111 -14.87 1.55 -12.54
N LEU A 112 -14.41 2.74 -12.18
CA LEU A 112 -14.68 3.36 -10.88
C LEU A 112 -15.44 4.68 -11.05
N GLU A 113 -16.50 4.82 -10.27
CA GLU A 113 -17.08 6.08 -9.79
C GLU A 113 -17.02 6.07 -8.25
N PRO A 114 -17.24 7.20 -7.54
CA PRO A 114 -16.96 7.29 -6.11
C PRO A 114 -17.57 6.18 -5.25
N ASP A 115 -18.78 5.74 -5.56
CA ASP A 115 -19.52 4.68 -4.87
C ASP A 115 -19.97 3.54 -5.79
N LEU A 116 -19.50 3.51 -7.05
CA LEU A 116 -19.85 2.48 -8.04
C LEU A 116 -18.61 1.83 -8.66
N CYS A 117 -18.69 0.52 -8.77
CA CYS A 117 -17.73 -0.32 -9.47
C CYS A 117 -18.44 -1.03 -10.62
N TRP A 118 -17.78 -1.03 -11.77
CA TRP A 118 -18.29 -1.61 -13.01
C TRP A 118 -17.27 -2.61 -13.55
N CYS A 119 -17.69 -3.82 -13.89
CA CYS A 119 -16.83 -4.82 -14.53
C CYS A 119 -17.21 -4.96 -16.00
N GLY A 120 -16.26 -5.33 -16.86
CA GLY A 120 -16.56 -5.63 -18.26
C GLY A 120 -15.39 -6.22 -19.02
N ASN A 121 -15.71 -6.96 -20.08
CA ASN A 121 -14.69 -7.50 -20.98
C ASN A 121 -14.44 -6.60 -22.19
N GLU A 122 -15.32 -5.63 -22.43
CA GLU A 122 -15.29 -4.70 -23.55
C GLU A 122 -15.85 -3.36 -23.10
N LEU A 123 -15.30 -2.28 -23.66
CA LEU A 123 -15.89 -0.94 -23.59
C LEU A 123 -17.01 -0.85 -24.64
N LYS A 124 -18.17 -0.31 -24.25
CA LYS A 124 -19.26 -0.08 -25.22
C LYS A 124 -18.85 0.83 -26.38
N PHE A 125 -19.52 0.66 -27.51
CA PHE A 125 -19.44 1.61 -28.63
C PHE A 125 -20.08 2.94 -28.25
N GLY A 126 -19.51 4.06 -28.72
CA GLY A 126 -20.05 5.41 -28.45
C GLY A 126 -19.66 5.99 -27.08
N VAL A 127 -18.58 5.51 -26.47
CA VAL A 127 -17.97 6.16 -25.30
C VAL A 127 -17.02 7.27 -25.72
N THR A 128 -16.93 8.32 -24.92
CA THR A 128 -16.04 9.47 -25.15
C THR A 128 -14.99 9.52 -24.06
N ILE A 129 -13.72 9.63 -24.44
CA ILE A 129 -12.64 9.93 -23.51
C ILE A 129 -12.64 11.44 -23.20
N VAL A 130 -12.47 11.78 -21.93
CA VAL A 130 -12.42 13.16 -21.43
C VAL A 130 -11.12 13.39 -20.65
N GLU A 131 -10.90 14.61 -20.15
CA GLU A 131 -9.66 14.90 -19.42
C GLU A 131 -9.63 14.17 -18.07
N ASP A 132 -8.47 13.65 -17.67
CA ASP A 132 -8.29 12.91 -16.41
C ASP A 132 -8.67 13.73 -15.17
N LYS A 133 -8.56 15.07 -15.24
CA LYS A 133 -8.99 15.98 -14.17
C LYS A 133 -10.49 15.90 -13.88
N GLU A 134 -11.27 15.34 -14.79
CA GLU A 134 -12.71 15.14 -14.63
C GLU A 134 -13.01 13.81 -13.90
N CYS A 135 -12.02 12.92 -13.72
CA CYS A 135 -12.11 11.66 -12.98
C CYS A 135 -11.30 11.70 -11.67
N ASN A 136 -11.34 12.82 -10.95
CA ASN A 136 -10.48 13.07 -9.79
C ASN A 136 -11.19 12.99 -8.42
N ASP A 137 -12.47 12.58 -8.39
CA ASP A 137 -13.18 12.38 -7.13
C ASP A 137 -12.58 11.20 -6.38
N PHE A 138 -12.62 11.29 -5.06
CA PHE A 138 -12.13 10.23 -4.20
C PHE A 138 -13.10 9.06 -4.10
N CYS A 139 -12.57 7.86 -3.89
CA CYS A 139 -13.37 6.71 -3.53
C CYS A 139 -14.11 6.95 -2.21
N ALA A 140 -15.37 6.51 -2.11
CA ALA A 140 -16.20 6.73 -0.93
C ALA A 140 -15.63 6.07 0.33
N GLY A 141 -14.98 4.92 0.19
CA GLY A 141 -14.33 4.18 1.28
C GLY A 141 -12.88 4.56 1.55
N ASN A 142 -12.22 5.27 0.64
CA ASN A 142 -10.82 5.68 0.82
C ASN A 142 -10.50 7.00 0.12
N ARG A 143 -10.29 8.05 0.92
CA ARG A 143 -10.02 9.41 0.43
C ARG A 143 -8.60 9.66 -0.07
N THR A 144 -7.74 8.64 -0.06
CA THR A 144 -6.41 8.72 -0.69
C THR A 144 -6.38 8.15 -2.11
N GLN A 145 -7.49 7.54 -2.55
CA GLN A 145 -7.62 6.90 -3.85
C GLN A 145 -8.59 7.68 -4.73
N GLN A 146 -8.26 7.84 -6.01
CA GLN A 146 -9.14 8.44 -7.00
C GLN A 146 -10.02 7.36 -7.63
N CYS A 147 -11.32 7.62 -7.73
CA CYS A 147 -12.34 6.70 -8.23
C CYS A 147 -13.29 7.42 -9.19
N GLY A 148 -12.76 8.00 -10.28
CA GLY A 148 -13.60 8.64 -11.29
C GLY A 148 -14.30 9.90 -10.77
N ALA A 149 -15.53 10.13 -11.21
CA ALA A 149 -16.46 11.13 -10.68
C ALA A 149 -17.89 10.76 -11.09
N SER A 150 -18.89 11.52 -10.63
CA SER A 150 -20.28 11.28 -11.05
C SER A 150 -20.41 11.32 -12.58
N TRP A 151 -20.88 10.22 -13.17
CA TRP A 151 -21.02 10.03 -14.62
C TRP A 151 -19.71 10.00 -15.41
N ARG A 152 -18.58 9.83 -14.72
CA ARG A 152 -17.23 9.85 -15.29
C ARG A 152 -16.49 8.64 -14.73
N THR A 153 -16.44 7.59 -15.52
CA THR A 153 -15.87 6.33 -15.05
C THR A 153 -14.38 6.30 -15.35
N ALA A 154 -13.56 6.20 -14.30
CA ALA A 154 -12.14 5.92 -14.43
C ALA A 154 -11.96 4.43 -14.77
N ILE A 155 -11.49 4.12 -15.97
CA ILE A 155 -11.35 2.74 -16.43
C ILE A 155 -9.91 2.25 -16.23
N TYR A 156 -9.80 1.02 -15.75
CA TYR A 156 -8.56 0.29 -15.56
C TYR A 156 -8.64 -1.04 -16.30
N LYS A 157 -7.52 -1.42 -16.91
CA LYS A 157 -7.31 -2.75 -17.49
C LYS A 157 -6.67 -3.65 -16.42
N ILE A 158 -7.28 -4.81 -16.18
CA ILE A 158 -6.69 -5.85 -15.35
C ILE A 158 -5.55 -6.50 -16.14
N THR A 159 -4.39 -6.64 -15.52
CA THR A 159 -3.23 -7.30 -16.11
C THR A 159 -3.12 -8.71 -15.56
N GLU A 160 -2.80 -9.67 -16.45
CA GLU A 160 -2.54 -11.08 -16.09
C GLU A 160 -1.14 -11.25 -15.49
#